data_AF-A0A933M8H2-F1
#
_entry.id   AF-A0A933M8H2-F1
#
_cell.length_a   1.000
_cell.length_b   1.000
_cell.length_c   1.000
_cell.angle_alpha   90.00
_cell.angle_beta   90.00
_cell.angle_gamma   90.00
#
_symmetry.space_group_name_H-M   'P 1'
#
loop_
_entity.id
_entity.type
_entity.pdbx_description
1 polymer ?
#
loop_
_entity_poly.entity_id
_entity_poly.type
_entity_poly.pdbx_seq_one_letter_code
_entity_poly.pdbx_strand_id
1 'polypeptide(L)'
;MWACGILYALGTVNFLWDKSQTPHLRADESCQYCGVSPASGSAKAKQIRDLFDMFQFDPHWTLPSLMDKNPMAWMLQVNGFIVDVRYAPIEVQQIAYEKGLIPYIPALKKREK
;
A
#
# COMPACT_ATOMS: atom_id res chain seq x y z
N MET A 1 18.14 -12.65 7.57
CA MET A 1 17.50 -11.64 8.45
C MET A 1 16.86 -10.49 7.67
N TRP A 2 17.58 -9.80 6.78
CA TRP A 2 17.03 -8.69 5.98
C TRP A 2 15.86 -9.07 5.07
N ALA A 3 15.94 -10.20 4.37
CA ALA A 3 14.84 -10.68 3.51
C ALA A 3 13.52 -10.82 4.29
N CYS A 4 13.55 -11.44 5.48
CA CYS A 4 12.38 -11.53 6.36
C CYS A 4 11.86 -10.15 6.78
N GLY A 5 12.76 -9.24 7.13
CA GLY A 5 12.38 -7.87 7.50
C GLY A 5 11.67 -7.14 6.35
N ILE A 6 12.14 -7.31 5.11
CA ILE A 6 11.53 -6.72 3.91
C ILE A 6 10.12 -7.30 3.69
N LEU A 7 9.99 -8.63 3.69
CA LEU A 7 8.70 -9.30 3.54
C LEU A 7 7.71 -8.87 4.63
N TYR A 8 8.19 -8.77 5.86
CA TYR A 8 7.36 -8.33 6.99
C TYR A 8 6.93 -6.86 6.84
N ALA A 9 7.85 -5.97 6.42
CA ALA A 9 7.53 -4.56 6.18
C ALA A 9 6.46 -4.42 5.09
N LEU A 10 6.64 -5.08 3.95
CA LEU A 10 5.66 -5.09 2.85
C LEU A 10 4.33 -5.72 3.27
N GLY A 11 4.37 -6.82 4.02
CA GLY A 11 3.17 -7.46 4.57
C GLY A 11 2.39 -6.54 5.52
N THR A 12 3.11 -5.70 6.29
CA THR A 12 2.48 -4.69 7.16
C THR A 12 1.78 -3.60 6.36
N VAL A 13 2.43 -3.07 5.30
CA VAL A 13 1.81 -2.06 4.42
C VAL A 13 0.58 -2.60 3.73
N ASN A 14 0.60 -3.87 3.34
CA ASN A 14 -0.40 -4.54 2.51
C ASN A 14 -1.35 -5.47 3.28
N PHE A 15 -1.50 -5.26 4.59
CA PHE A 15 -2.49 -5.95 5.44
C PHE A 15 -2.40 -7.49 5.43
N LEU A 16 -1.22 -8.05 5.20
CA LEU A 16 -1.02 -9.51 5.17
C LEU A 16 -1.42 -10.19 6.49
N TRP A 17 -1.37 -9.45 7.60
CA TRP A 17 -1.69 -9.94 8.94
C TRP A 17 -3.19 -9.90 9.28
N ASP A 18 -4.00 -9.25 8.44
CA ASP A 18 -5.43 -9.09 8.65
C ASP A 18 -6.19 -10.30 8.08
N LYS A 19 -6.89 -11.02 8.95
CA LYS A 19 -7.64 -12.24 8.58
C LYS A 19 -8.80 -11.98 7.61
N SER A 20 -9.24 -10.73 7.45
CA SER A 20 -10.24 -10.36 6.46
C SER A 20 -9.68 -10.32 5.03
N GLN A 21 -8.35 -10.32 4.87
CA GLN A 21 -7.70 -10.27 3.57
C GLN A 21 -7.46 -11.67 2.99
N THR A 22 -7.31 -11.73 1.66
CA THR A 22 -6.91 -12.94 0.94
C THR A 22 -5.80 -12.58 -0.06
N PRO A 23 -4.59 -13.15 0.07
CA PRO A 23 -4.14 -14.05 1.15
C PRO A 23 -3.95 -13.32 2.49
N HIS A 24 -3.93 -14.08 3.59
CA HIS A 24 -3.47 -13.62 4.90
C HIS A 24 -2.56 -14.67 5.54
N LEU A 25 -1.71 -14.24 6.47
CA LEU A 25 -0.77 -15.08 7.20
C LEU A 25 -0.55 -14.49 8.60
N ARG A 26 -0.23 -15.29 9.63
CA ARG A 26 0.17 -14.69 10.91
C ARG A 26 1.61 -14.20 10.83
N ALA A 27 1.90 -13.09 11.51
CA ALA A 27 3.22 -12.47 11.48
C ALA A 27 4.33 -13.40 12.02
N ASP A 28 4.05 -14.18 13.07
CA ASP A 28 4.98 -15.17 13.63
C ASP A 28 5.20 -16.36 12.69
N GLU A 29 4.15 -16.85 12.02
CA GLU A 29 4.26 -17.88 10.98
C GLU A 29 5.16 -17.40 9.82
N SER A 30 5.03 -16.15 9.39
CA SER A 30 5.91 -15.56 8.38
C SER A 30 7.39 -15.56 8.81
N CYS A 31 7.66 -15.31 10.10
CA CYS A 31 9.01 -15.34 10.66
C CYS A 31 9.56 -16.77 10.76
N GLN A 32 8.71 -17.74 11.10
CA GLN A 32 9.06 -19.17 11.13
C GLN A 32 9.47 -19.66 9.74
N TYR A 33 8.73 -19.33 8.68
CA TYR A 33 9.12 -19.67 7.30
C TYR A 33 10.47 -19.08 6.90
N CYS A 34 10.82 -17.92 7.46
CA CYS A 34 12.11 -17.29 7.22
C CYS A 34 13.23 -17.79 8.16
N GLY A 35 12.95 -18.71 9.10
CA GLY A 35 13.91 -19.22 10.07
C GLY A 35 14.41 -18.16 11.06
N VAL A 36 13.60 -17.15 11.40
CA VAL A 36 13.98 -16.08 12.35
C VAL A 36 13.00 -15.96 13.50
N SER A 37 13.45 -15.40 14.63
CA SER A 37 12.55 -15.08 15.73
C SER A 37 11.58 -13.93 15.34
N PRO A 38 10.34 -13.93 15.86
CA PRO A 38 9.40 -12.82 15.65
C PRO A 38 9.95 -11.46 16.11
N ALA A 39 10.74 -11.44 17.20
CA ALA A 39 11.37 -10.23 17.70
C ALA A 39 12.42 -9.68 16.70
N SER A 40 13.27 -10.55 16.15
CA SER A 40 14.26 -10.15 15.15
C SER A 40 13.62 -9.71 13.84
N GLY A 41 12.59 -10.43 13.38
CA GLY A 41 11.84 -10.11 12.17
C GLY A 41 11.16 -8.73 12.26
N SER A 42 10.37 -8.53 13.33
CA SER A 42 9.66 -7.26 13.55
C SER A 42 10.59 -6.07 13.79
N ALA A 43 11.71 -6.25 14.52
CA ALA A 43 12.71 -5.20 14.72
C ALA A 43 13.35 -4.76 13.40
N LYS A 44 13.70 -5.71 12.51
CA LYS A 44 14.24 -5.37 11.18
C LYS A 44 13.20 -4.75 10.27
N ALA A 45 11.96 -5.22 10.31
CA ALA A 45 10.85 -4.61 9.57
C ALA A 45 10.62 -3.16 9.99
N LYS A 46 10.68 -2.86 11.30
CA LYS A 46 10.60 -1.49 11.80
C LYS A 46 11.75 -0.64 11.28
N GLN A 47 13.00 -1.11 11.34
CA GLN A 47 14.14 -0.37 10.79
C GLN A 47 13.96 -0.03 9.31
N ILE A 48 13.43 -0.95 8.50
CA ILE A 48 13.14 -0.71 7.09
C ILE A 48 12.05 0.34 6.92
N ARG A 49 10.93 0.20 7.63
CA ARG A 49 9.82 1.16 7.54
C ARG A 49 10.25 2.56 7.97
N ASP A 50 11.03 2.69 9.04
CA ASP A 50 11.55 3.98 9.50
C ASP A 50 12.53 4.58 8.47
N LEU A 51 13.38 3.76 7.83
CA LEU A 51 14.36 4.22 6.84
C LEU A 51 13.71 4.75 5.55
N PHE A 52 12.62 4.12 5.11
CA PHE A 52 11.91 4.48 3.87
C PHE A 52 10.63 5.29 4.13
N ASP A 53 10.43 5.74 5.37
CA ASP A 53 9.23 6.46 5.82
C ASP A 53 7.91 5.76 5.44
N MET A 54 7.91 4.43 5.52
CA MET A 54 6.76 3.61 5.12
C MET A 54 5.65 3.70 6.16
N PHE A 55 4.43 3.89 5.67
CA PHE A 55 3.20 3.84 6.47
C PHE A 55 2.21 2.82 5.92
N GLN A 56 1.16 2.55 6.70
CA GLN A 56 0.09 1.63 6.28
C GLN A 56 -0.61 2.19 5.05
N PHE A 57 -0.84 1.37 4.03
CA PHE A 57 -1.31 1.83 2.70
C PHE A 57 -0.40 2.87 2.02
N ASP A 58 0.91 2.89 2.29
CA ASP A 58 1.83 3.73 1.52
C ASP A 58 1.69 3.44 0.00
N PRO A 59 1.30 4.43 -0.83
CA PRO A 59 1.09 4.22 -2.26
C PRO A 59 2.33 3.71 -3.01
N HIS A 60 3.55 4.03 -2.54
CA HIS A 60 4.79 3.58 -3.18
C HIS A 60 5.06 2.08 -2.96
N TRP A 61 4.53 1.51 -1.88
CA TRP A 61 4.77 0.13 -1.46
C TRP A 61 3.50 -0.73 -1.46
N THR A 62 2.41 -0.20 -2.03
CA THR A 62 1.13 -0.89 -2.17
C THR A 62 1.17 -1.88 -3.33
N LEU A 63 0.64 -3.08 -3.10
CA LEU A 63 0.47 -4.08 -4.15
C LEU A 63 -0.45 -3.56 -5.27
N PRO A 64 -0.14 -3.81 -6.55
CA PRO A 64 -1.00 -3.38 -7.66
C PRO A 64 -2.47 -3.81 -7.53
N SER A 65 -2.72 -5.01 -6.99
CA SER A 65 -4.07 -5.54 -6.74
C SER A 65 -4.85 -4.80 -5.66
N LEU A 66 -4.17 -4.07 -4.78
CA LEU A 66 -4.76 -3.24 -3.72
C LEU A 66 -4.81 -1.75 -4.10
N MET A 67 -4.17 -1.34 -5.18
CA MET A 67 -4.07 0.08 -5.57
C MET A 67 -5.45 0.73 -5.73
N ASP A 68 -6.37 0.05 -6.42
CA ASP A 68 -7.75 0.53 -6.60
C ASP A 68 -8.51 0.71 -5.28
N LYS A 69 -8.08 0.06 -4.20
CA LYS A 69 -8.71 0.09 -2.87
C LYS A 69 -7.94 0.99 -1.88
N ASN A 70 -6.75 1.47 -2.23
CA ASN A 70 -5.90 2.24 -1.33
C ASN A 70 -6.40 3.69 -1.19
N PRO A 71 -6.96 4.11 -0.04
CA PRO A 71 -7.45 5.48 0.12
C PRO A 71 -6.31 6.54 0.03
N MET A 72 -5.11 6.23 0.52
CA MET A 72 -3.98 7.17 0.51
C MET A 72 -3.50 7.52 -0.90
N ALA A 73 -3.74 6.65 -1.88
CA ALA A 73 -3.38 6.90 -3.28
C ALA A 73 -4.39 7.80 -4.02
N TRP A 74 -5.60 7.99 -3.49
CA TRP A 74 -6.70 8.63 -4.23
C TRP A 74 -7.31 9.85 -3.52
N MET A 75 -7.02 10.06 -2.24
CA MET A 75 -7.50 11.21 -1.49
C MET A 75 -6.61 12.42 -1.73
N LEU A 76 -7.10 13.39 -2.50
CA LEU A 76 -6.38 14.61 -2.87
C LEU A 76 -7.10 15.85 -2.34
N GLN A 77 -6.35 16.90 -2.02
CA GLN A 77 -6.95 18.20 -1.70
C GLN A 77 -7.25 18.98 -2.99
N VAL A 78 -8.52 19.30 -3.20
CA VAL A 78 -9.00 20.11 -4.33
C VAL A 78 -9.81 21.28 -3.76
N ASN A 79 -9.36 22.50 -4.03
CA ASN A 79 -10.00 23.74 -3.53
C ASN A 79 -10.24 23.74 -2.01
N GLY A 80 -9.29 23.21 -1.24
CA GLY A 80 -9.38 23.14 0.22
C GLY A 80 -10.10 21.90 0.78
N PHE A 81 -10.79 21.12 -0.05
CA PHE A 81 -11.51 19.91 0.36
C PHE A 81 -10.74 18.65 0.02
N ILE A 82 -10.74 17.66 0.91
CA ILE A 82 -10.21 16.33 0.61
C ILE A 82 -11.28 15.57 -0.18
N VAL A 83 -10.95 15.17 -1.40
CA VAL A 83 -11.84 14.45 -2.31
C VAL A 83 -11.20 13.14 -2.74
N ASP A 84 -12.05 12.13 -2.94
CA ASP A 84 -11.64 10.91 -3.62
C ASP A 84 -11.65 11.14 -5.12
N VAL A 85 -10.46 11.29 -5.71
CA VAL A 85 -10.31 11.68 -7.12
C VAL A 85 -10.80 10.60 -8.09
N ARG A 86 -11.01 9.35 -7.64
CA ARG A 86 -11.61 8.28 -8.46
C ARG A 86 -13.02 8.63 -8.94
N TYR A 87 -13.73 9.44 -8.15
CA TYR A 87 -15.10 9.86 -8.44
C TYR A 87 -15.20 11.32 -8.90
N ALA A 88 -14.06 12.01 -9.06
CA ALA A 88 -14.01 13.36 -9.60
C ALA A 88 -14.26 13.36 -11.13
N PRO A 89 -14.62 14.51 -11.73
CA PRO A 89 -14.69 14.65 -13.19
C PRO A 89 -13.39 14.22 -13.89
N ILE A 90 -13.50 13.71 -15.12
CA ILE A 90 -12.35 13.15 -15.86
C ILE A 90 -11.24 14.19 -16.07
N GLU A 91 -11.60 15.45 -16.22
CA GLU A 91 -10.66 16.56 -16.38
C GLU A 91 -9.80 16.72 -15.11
N VAL A 92 -10.40 16.55 -13.93
CA VAL A 92 -9.68 16.59 -12.65
C VAL A 92 -8.75 15.38 -12.52
N GLN A 93 -9.21 14.20 -12.95
CA GLN A 93 -8.38 12.99 -12.96
C GLN A 93 -7.18 13.13 -13.90
N GLN A 94 -7.38 13.68 -15.10
CA GLN A 94 -6.30 13.95 -16.06
C GLN A 94 -5.26 14.91 -15.49
N ILE A 95 -5.69 16.03 -14.90
CA ILE A 95 -4.79 16.99 -14.25
C ILE A 95 -4.01 16.32 -13.11
N ALA A 96 -4.67 15.50 -12.28
CA ALA A 96 -4.01 14.80 -11.19
C ALA A 96 -2.96 13.79 -11.72
N TYR A 97 -3.27 13.08 -12.81
CA TYR A 97 -2.36 12.15 -13.44
C TYR A 97 -1.15 12.85 -14.08
N GLU A 98 -1.37 13.95 -14.80
CA GLU A 98 -0.29 14.77 -15.40
C GLU A 98 0.67 15.32 -14.34
N LYS A 99 0.16 15.63 -13.15
CA LYS A 99 0.96 16.06 -12.00
C LYS A 99 1.62 14.91 -11.23
N GLY A 100 1.40 13.66 -11.63
CA GLY A 100 1.93 12.47 -10.94
C GLY A 100 1.29 12.20 -9.58
N LEU A 101 0.13 12.78 -9.28
CA LEU A 101 -0.56 12.64 -7.98
C LEU A 101 -1.36 11.35 -7.87
N ILE A 102 -1.69 10.72 -9.00
CA ILE A 102 -2.35 9.42 -9.08
C ILE A 102 -1.64 8.51 -10.07
N PRO A 103 -1.69 7.18 -9.88
CA PRO A 103 -0.93 6.24 -10.71
C PRO A 103 -1.49 6.05 -12.11
N TYR A 104 -2.77 6.33 -12.34
CA TYR A 104 -3.45 6.23 -13.64
C TYR A 104 -4.77 7.01 -13.61
N ILE A 105 -5.39 7.21 -14.77
CA ILE A 105 -6.72 7.85 -14.88
C ILE A 105 -7.81 6.77 -14.70
N PRO A 106 -8.54 6.74 -13.57
CA PRO A 106 -9.47 5.64 -13.28
C PRO A 106 -10.64 5.58 -14.25
N ALA A 107 -11.13 6.71 -14.78
CA ALA A 107 -12.18 6.73 -15.78
C ALA A 107 -11.80 6.04 -17.12
N LEU A 108 -10.50 5.92 -17.42
CA LEU A 108 -10.01 5.28 -18.65
C LEU A 108 -9.62 3.82 -18.46
N LYS A 109 -9.62 3.31 -17.21
CA LYS A 109 -9.31 1.91 -16.92
C LYS A 109 -10.46 1.06 -17.47
N LYS A 110 -10.17 0.18 -18.45
CA LYS A 110 -11.13 -0.83 -18.89
C LYS A 110 -11.50 -1.66 -17.65
N ARG A 111 -12.78 -1.67 -17.26
CA ARG A 111 -13.27 -2.62 -16.27
C ARG A 111 -13.16 -4.01 -16.90
N GLU A 112 -12.09 -4.73 -16.57
CA GLU A 112 -12.09 -6.18 -16.74
C GLU A 112 -13.22 -6.70 -15.84
N LYS A 113 -14.23 -7.31 -16.49
CA LYS A 113 -15.37 -7.92 -15.82
C LYS A 113 -14.94 -9.23 -15.17
#